data_AF-A0A3L8A197-F1
#
_entry.id   AF-A0A3L8A197-F1
#
_cell.length_a   1.000
_cell.length_b   1.000
_cell.length_c   1.000
_cell.angle_alpha   90.00
_cell.angle_beta   90.00
_cell.angle_gamma   90.00
#
_symmetry.space_group_name_H-M   'P 1'
#
loop_
_entity.id
_entity.type
_entity.pdbx_description
1 polymer ?
#
loop_
_entity_poly.entity_id
_entity_poly.type
_entity_poly.pdbx_seq_one_letter_code
_entity_poly.pdbx_strand_id
1 'polypeptide(L)'
;MRIILYIIAVFLTAGCSYSTQYIRSLDDAERLMAENPEKAFDRLNLIDVSQLHDSSTVARWALLYSEAMAARNLHAPSDSIINIAIEYYGAHRIDDKYRRAQEAKRALTGSVNVEGNALVTALYLQKEKEFMLYKERAKHNRRLLYGLLLLSLAAGIIVWQRQRLKIRSAQTAVLMAEASALRSDISNNRKGMTVMENKLKHLFDTRFNLIDSLCDTYYEAQGTIAERKAIADKVKREIDLIKNDPVIIADMENTVNDCRDNLLYNLKKEYSDLKPSEYRLALYLACGLSNRTISLLLGESIEVVYKRKSRLKNRINNKNAPHQTDFAGIFKQK
;
A
#
# COMPACT_ATOMS: atom_id res chain seq x y z
N MET A 1 -11.72 -13.23 10.69
CA MET A 1 -13.00 -13.76 10.14
C MET A 1 -13.53 -14.99 10.88
N ARG A 2 -12.68 -15.95 11.32
CA ARG A 2 -13.15 -17.17 12.02
C ARG A 2 -13.82 -16.94 13.38
N ILE A 3 -13.32 -15.98 14.17
CA ILE A 3 -13.84 -15.68 15.52
C ILE A 3 -15.30 -15.19 15.49
N ILE A 4 -15.69 -14.43 14.47
CA ILE A 4 -17.06 -13.90 14.32
C ILE A 4 -18.06 -15.04 14.05
N LEU A 5 -17.65 -16.05 13.28
CA LEU A 5 -18.49 -17.22 12.98
C LEU A 5 -18.76 -18.08 14.22
N TYR A 6 -17.77 -18.23 15.10
CA TYR A 6 -17.95 -18.98 16.36
C TYR A 6 -18.89 -18.27 17.34
N ILE A 7 -18.86 -16.95 17.41
CA ILE A 7 -19.77 -16.17 18.28
C ILE A 7 -21.22 -16.30 17.79
N ILE A 8 -21.44 -16.27 16.47
CA ILE A 8 -22.78 -16.45 15.88
C ILE A 8 -23.31 -17.87 16.15
N ALA A 9 -22.46 -18.89 16.02
CA ALA A 9 -22.84 -20.28 16.27
C ALA A 9 -23.27 -20.55 17.73
N VAL A 10 -22.55 -19.98 18.71
CA VAL A 10 -22.87 -20.11 20.14
C VAL A 10 -24.19 -19.39 20.50
N PHE A 11 -24.48 -18.25 19.87
CA PHE A 11 -25.73 -17.52 20.08
C PHE A 11 -26.96 -18.25 19.53
N LEU A 12 -26.82 -18.99 18.43
CA LEU A 12 -27.91 -19.76 17.82
C LEU A 12 -28.33 -20.98 18.65
N THR A 13 -27.39 -21.62 19.36
CA THR A 13 -27.68 -22.86 20.11
C THR A 13 -28.32 -22.63 21.48
N ALA A 14 -28.10 -21.48 22.12
CA ALA A 14 -28.61 -21.21 23.47
C ALA A 14 -30.11 -20.82 23.50
N GLY A 15 -30.70 -20.41 22.37
CA GLY A 15 -32.09 -19.91 22.31
C GLY A 15 -33.18 -20.99 22.15
N CYS A 16 -32.83 -22.20 21.73
CA CYS A 16 -33.84 -23.21 21.35
C CYS A 16 -34.38 -24.04 22.52
N SER A 17 -33.62 -24.25 23.59
CA SER A 17 -34.02 -25.17 24.68
C SER A 17 -35.17 -24.64 25.55
N TYR A 18 -35.31 -23.32 25.68
CA TYR A 18 -36.31 -22.69 26.54
C TYR A 18 -37.72 -22.66 25.92
N SER A 19 -37.80 -22.59 24.59
CA SER A 19 -39.08 -22.56 23.85
C SER A 19 -39.90 -23.84 24.04
N THR A 20 -39.23 -24.99 24.19
CA THR A 20 -39.88 -26.31 24.28
C THR A 20 -40.70 -26.51 25.56
N GLN A 21 -40.36 -25.83 26.66
CA GLN A 21 -41.05 -26.00 27.96
C GLN A 21 -42.45 -25.35 27.98
N TYR A 22 -42.61 -24.16 27.39
CA TYR A 22 -43.89 -23.46 27.34
C TYR A 22 -44.88 -24.14 26.39
N ILE A 23 -44.38 -24.65 25.26
CA ILE A 23 -45.21 -25.37 24.28
C ILE A 23 -45.90 -26.57 24.93
N ARG A 24 -45.16 -27.38 25.71
CA ARG A 24 -45.73 -28.52 26.45
C ARG A 24 -46.79 -28.08 27.46
N SER A 25 -46.56 -26.97 28.17
CA SER A 25 -47.51 -26.46 29.16
C SER A 25 -48.82 -25.98 28.52
N LEU A 26 -48.77 -25.44 27.29
CA LEU A 26 -49.96 -25.07 26.51
C LEU A 26 -50.70 -26.29 25.95
N ASP A 27 -49.97 -27.31 25.50
CA ASP A 27 -50.56 -28.58 25.04
C ASP A 27 -51.34 -29.27 26.17
N ASP A 28 -50.77 -29.29 27.38
CA ASP A 28 -51.41 -29.84 28.57
C ASP A 28 -52.68 -29.07 28.94
N ALA A 29 -52.64 -27.74 28.89
CA ALA A 29 -53.81 -26.90 29.18
C ALA A 29 -54.94 -27.06 28.15
N GLU A 30 -54.60 -27.21 26.86
CA GLU A 30 -55.59 -27.44 25.80
C GLU A 30 -56.30 -28.78 25.97
N ARG A 31 -55.58 -29.84 26.38
CA ARG A 31 -56.19 -31.15 26.70
C ARG A 31 -57.13 -31.07 27.89
N LEU A 32 -56.72 -30.37 28.94
CA LEU A 32 -57.54 -30.18 30.15
C LEU A 32 -58.79 -29.34 29.88
N MET A 33 -58.84 -28.56 28.80
CA MET A 33 -59.98 -27.69 28.48
C MET A 33 -61.30 -28.45 28.32
N ALA A 34 -61.25 -29.66 27.75
CA ALA A 34 -62.44 -30.50 27.54
C ALA A 34 -62.88 -31.25 28.80
N GLU A 35 -61.95 -31.59 29.70
CA GLU A 35 -62.21 -32.39 30.90
C GLU A 35 -62.46 -31.54 32.15
N ASN A 36 -61.68 -30.47 32.34
CA ASN A 36 -61.75 -29.58 33.50
C ASN A 36 -61.23 -28.16 33.15
N PRO A 37 -62.13 -27.25 32.72
CA PRO A 37 -61.80 -25.87 32.36
C PRO A 37 -61.13 -25.05 33.48
N GLU A 38 -61.40 -25.38 34.75
CA GLU A 38 -60.79 -24.70 35.90
C GLU A 38 -59.31 -25.02 36.03
N LYS A 39 -58.94 -26.30 35.96
CA LYS A 39 -57.53 -26.71 35.97
C LYS A 39 -56.77 -26.20 34.75
N ALA A 40 -57.43 -26.15 33.59
CA ALA A 40 -56.86 -25.56 32.38
C ALA A 40 -56.57 -24.07 32.59
N PHE A 41 -57.52 -23.32 33.17
CA PHE A 41 -57.35 -21.89 33.50
C PHE A 41 -56.18 -21.66 34.47
N ASP A 42 -56.10 -22.41 35.56
CA ASP A 42 -55.03 -22.27 36.56
C ASP A 42 -53.66 -22.57 35.94
N ARG A 43 -53.58 -23.60 35.08
CA ARG A 43 -52.35 -23.95 34.37
C ARG A 43 -51.88 -22.84 33.43
N LEU A 44 -52.81 -22.20 32.72
CA LEU A 44 -52.53 -21.07 31.83
C LEU A 44 -52.15 -19.80 32.60
N ASN A 45 -52.69 -19.61 33.81
CA ASN A 45 -52.37 -18.48 34.68
C ASN A 45 -50.95 -18.60 35.29
N LEU A 46 -50.42 -19.81 35.47
CA LEU A 46 -49.05 -20.03 35.92
C LEU A 46 -47.99 -19.67 34.86
N ILE A 47 -48.37 -19.49 33.60
CA ILE A 47 -47.44 -19.14 32.52
C ILE A 47 -47.11 -17.65 32.60
N ASP A 48 -45.82 -17.32 32.75
CA ASP A 48 -45.32 -15.94 32.63
C ASP A 48 -45.27 -15.54 31.15
N VAL A 49 -46.21 -14.68 30.74
CA VAL A 49 -46.35 -14.22 29.35
C VAL A 49 -45.17 -13.35 28.93
N SER A 50 -44.51 -12.68 29.88
CA SER A 50 -43.36 -11.80 29.61
C SER A 50 -42.11 -12.56 29.15
N GLN A 51 -42.05 -13.87 29.42
CA GLN A 51 -40.92 -14.75 29.09
C GLN A 51 -41.13 -15.54 27.79
N LEU A 52 -42.33 -15.51 27.21
CA LEU A 52 -42.59 -16.12 25.91
C LEU A 52 -41.76 -15.41 24.83
N HIS A 53 -41.13 -16.19 23.94
CA HIS A 53 -40.20 -15.67 22.94
C HIS A 53 -40.85 -15.43 21.58
N ASP A 54 -41.92 -16.14 21.27
CA ASP A 54 -42.54 -16.14 19.94
C ASP A 54 -43.98 -15.62 19.99
N SER A 55 -44.32 -14.77 19.02
CA SER A 55 -45.66 -14.19 18.88
C SER A 55 -46.72 -15.27 18.64
N SER A 56 -46.36 -16.38 18.00
CA SER A 56 -47.22 -17.54 17.79
C SER A 56 -47.66 -18.20 19.10
N THR A 57 -46.73 -18.30 20.06
CA THR A 57 -46.94 -18.96 21.35
C THR A 57 -47.76 -18.06 22.26
N VAL A 58 -47.52 -16.75 22.22
CA VAL A 58 -48.34 -15.75 22.94
C VAL A 58 -49.77 -15.73 22.40
N ALA A 59 -49.97 -15.78 21.08
CA ALA A 59 -51.29 -15.84 20.48
C ALA A 59 -52.04 -17.13 20.83
N ARG A 60 -51.32 -18.26 20.89
CA ARG A 60 -51.89 -19.55 21.32
C ARG A 60 -52.31 -19.52 22.79
N TRP A 61 -51.44 -18.99 23.66
CA TRP A 61 -51.77 -18.79 25.07
C TRP A 61 -53.00 -17.89 25.22
N ALA A 62 -53.07 -16.76 24.50
CA ALA A 62 -54.18 -15.83 24.55
C ALA A 62 -55.52 -16.47 24.13
N LEU A 63 -55.51 -17.30 23.08
CA LEU A 63 -56.68 -18.06 22.64
C LEU A 63 -57.16 -19.02 23.74
N LEU A 64 -56.27 -19.89 24.23
CA LEU A 64 -56.61 -20.89 25.26
C LEU A 64 -57.05 -20.23 26.57
N TYR A 65 -56.43 -19.12 26.95
CA TYR A 65 -56.77 -18.37 28.15
C TYR A 65 -58.19 -17.80 28.07
N SER A 66 -58.55 -17.20 26.93
CA SER A 66 -59.90 -16.68 26.69
C SER A 66 -60.95 -17.77 26.54
N GLU A 67 -60.61 -18.91 25.94
CA GLU A 67 -61.50 -20.09 25.89
C GLU A 67 -61.77 -20.67 27.28
N ALA A 68 -60.73 -20.77 28.13
CA ALA A 68 -60.89 -21.23 29.52
C ALA A 68 -61.79 -20.28 30.33
N MET A 69 -61.63 -18.97 30.16
CA MET A 69 -62.50 -17.98 30.80
C MET A 69 -63.94 -18.11 30.33
N ALA A 70 -64.16 -18.25 29.02
CA ALA A 70 -65.49 -18.43 28.44
C ALA A 70 -66.16 -19.71 28.96
N ALA A 71 -65.44 -20.84 28.99
CA ALA A 71 -65.95 -22.12 29.48
C ALA A 71 -66.32 -22.09 30.98
N ARG A 72 -65.69 -21.21 31.77
CA ARG A 72 -66.00 -20.98 33.19
C ARG A 72 -67.03 -19.87 33.42
N ASN A 73 -67.60 -19.27 32.36
CA ASN A 73 -68.49 -18.10 32.44
C ASN A 73 -67.87 -16.92 33.20
N LEU A 74 -66.55 -16.71 33.08
CA LEU A 74 -65.84 -15.60 33.69
C LEU A 74 -65.87 -14.35 32.82
N HIS A 75 -66.06 -13.19 33.45
CA HIS A 75 -66.06 -11.91 32.75
C HIS A 75 -64.65 -11.33 32.65
N ALA A 76 -64.26 -10.94 31.44
CA ALA A 76 -62.99 -10.27 31.16
C ALA A 76 -63.16 -8.74 31.25
N PRO A 77 -62.29 -8.01 31.97
CA PRO A 77 -62.40 -6.56 32.13
C PRO A 77 -62.09 -5.77 30.84
N SER A 78 -61.44 -6.39 29.85
CA SER A 78 -61.12 -5.80 28.55
C SER A 78 -61.00 -6.89 27.49
N ASP A 79 -61.05 -6.49 26.21
CA ASP A 79 -60.80 -7.40 25.08
C ASP A 79 -59.30 -7.59 24.77
N SER A 80 -58.38 -7.00 25.56
CA SER A 80 -56.97 -6.89 25.16
C SER A 80 -56.31 -8.26 24.92
N ILE A 81 -56.56 -9.25 25.77
CA ILE A 81 -55.91 -10.57 25.64
C ILE A 81 -56.46 -11.32 24.42
N ILE A 82 -57.79 -11.42 24.27
CA ILE A 82 -58.38 -12.14 23.12
C ILE A 82 -58.03 -11.48 21.78
N ASN A 83 -57.92 -10.15 21.74
CA ASN A 83 -57.51 -9.44 20.55
C ASN A 83 -56.09 -9.83 20.08
N ILE A 84 -55.19 -10.25 20.98
CA ILE A 84 -53.86 -10.77 20.59
C ILE A 84 -54.00 -11.99 19.67
N ALA A 85 -54.88 -12.93 20.02
CA ALA A 85 -55.13 -14.12 19.22
C ALA A 85 -55.84 -13.78 17.90
N ILE A 86 -56.84 -12.90 17.94
CA ILE A 86 -57.59 -12.46 16.76
C ILE A 86 -56.67 -11.76 15.75
N GLU A 87 -55.87 -10.78 16.20
CA GLU A 87 -54.92 -10.05 15.36
C GLU A 87 -53.88 -11.00 14.76
N TYR A 88 -53.29 -11.87 15.57
CA TYR A 88 -52.27 -12.81 15.11
C TYR A 88 -52.84 -13.81 14.10
N TYR A 89 -53.90 -14.54 14.44
CA TYR A 89 -54.46 -15.57 13.56
C TYR A 89 -55.14 -14.99 12.33
N GLY A 90 -55.72 -13.79 12.42
CA GLY A 90 -56.24 -13.05 11.28
C GLY A 90 -55.13 -12.62 10.31
N ALA A 91 -54.03 -12.05 10.83
CA ALA A 91 -52.89 -11.64 10.01
C ALA A 91 -52.18 -12.84 9.33
N HIS A 92 -52.11 -13.98 10.01
CA HIS A 92 -51.47 -15.20 9.49
C HIS A 92 -52.44 -16.12 8.71
N ARG A 93 -53.72 -15.73 8.56
CA ARG A 93 -54.76 -16.48 7.84
C ARG A 93 -54.95 -17.91 8.33
N ILE A 94 -54.98 -18.11 9.65
CA ILE A 94 -55.25 -19.41 10.28
C ILE A 94 -56.73 -19.45 10.67
N ASP A 95 -57.59 -19.82 9.71
CA ASP A 95 -59.04 -19.63 9.78
C ASP A 95 -59.70 -20.38 10.96
N ASP A 96 -59.25 -21.61 11.26
CA ASP A 96 -59.83 -22.41 12.35
C ASP A 96 -59.63 -21.75 13.73
N LYS A 97 -58.40 -21.34 14.02
CA LYS A 97 -58.06 -20.65 15.28
C LYS A 97 -58.62 -19.24 15.35
N TYR A 98 -58.71 -18.56 14.22
CA TYR A 98 -59.34 -17.25 14.12
C TYR A 98 -60.84 -17.32 14.46
N ARG A 99 -61.55 -18.32 13.94
CA ARG A 99 -62.96 -18.58 14.26
C ARG A 99 -63.15 -18.91 15.74
N ARG A 100 -62.34 -19.81 16.30
CA ARG A 100 -62.31 -20.12 17.74
C ARG A 100 -62.11 -18.85 18.59
N ALA A 101 -61.19 -17.97 18.18
CA ALA A 101 -60.95 -16.71 18.88
C ALA A 101 -62.17 -15.76 18.84
N GLN A 102 -62.87 -15.68 17.70
CA GLN A 102 -64.09 -14.89 17.57
C GLN A 102 -65.24 -15.46 18.43
N GLU A 103 -65.39 -16.78 18.47
CA GLU A 103 -66.37 -17.47 19.32
C GLU A 103 -66.10 -17.19 20.81
N ALA A 104 -64.85 -17.36 21.25
CA ALA A 104 -64.43 -17.03 22.61
C ALA A 104 -64.68 -15.55 22.95
N LYS A 105 -64.38 -14.62 22.04
CA LYS A 105 -64.68 -13.19 22.24
C LYS A 105 -66.16 -12.94 22.48
N ARG A 106 -67.05 -13.52 21.65
CA ARG A 106 -68.50 -13.37 21.80
C ARG A 106 -69.00 -13.93 23.14
N ALA A 107 -68.48 -15.09 23.56
CA ALA A 107 -68.84 -15.71 24.82
C ALA A 107 -68.43 -14.85 26.03
N LEU A 108 -67.25 -14.21 25.98
CA LEU A 108 -66.78 -13.30 27.03
C LEU A 108 -67.63 -12.03 27.12
N THR A 109 -68.05 -11.45 25.99
CA THR A 109 -68.93 -10.27 25.96
C THR A 109 -70.33 -10.55 26.49
N GLY A 110 -70.83 -11.78 26.34
CA GLY A 110 -72.17 -12.19 26.81
C GLY A 110 -72.25 -12.56 28.29
N SER A 111 -71.12 -12.62 29.02
CA SER A 111 -71.08 -13.00 30.43
C SER A 111 -71.51 -11.84 31.35
N VAL A 112 -72.44 -12.10 32.28
CA VAL A 112 -72.93 -11.11 33.26
C VAL A 112 -71.97 -11.02 34.45
N ASN A 113 -71.64 -9.80 34.88
CA ASN A 113 -70.79 -9.54 36.05
C ASN A 113 -71.45 -10.07 37.33
N VAL A 114 -71.03 -11.25 37.79
CA VAL A 114 -71.40 -11.78 39.12
C VAL A 114 -70.29 -11.43 40.09
N GLU A 115 -70.66 -10.92 41.27
CA GLU A 115 -69.83 -10.28 42.32
C GLU A 115 -68.62 -11.09 42.88
N GLY A 116 -68.33 -12.29 42.35
CA GLY A 116 -67.15 -13.10 42.71
C GLY A 116 -65.85 -12.73 41.97
N ASN A 117 -65.80 -11.59 41.27
CA ASN A 117 -64.90 -11.37 40.13
C ASN A 117 -63.63 -10.54 40.39
N ALA A 118 -63.36 -10.10 41.63
CA ALA A 118 -62.22 -9.22 41.93
C ALA A 118 -60.86 -9.92 41.73
N LEU A 119 -60.73 -11.19 42.15
CA LEU A 119 -59.49 -11.96 41.99
C LEU A 119 -59.19 -12.27 40.51
N VAL A 120 -60.21 -12.71 39.75
CA VAL A 120 -60.07 -13.01 38.31
C VAL A 120 -59.74 -11.74 37.53
N THR A 121 -60.37 -10.61 37.87
CA THR A 121 -60.04 -9.30 37.29
C THR A 121 -58.59 -8.90 37.59
N ALA A 122 -58.12 -9.10 38.83
CA ALA A 122 -56.73 -8.80 39.19
C ALA A 122 -55.72 -9.68 38.45
N LEU A 123 -55.99 -10.98 38.31
CA LEU A 123 -55.18 -11.91 37.54
C LEU A 123 -55.15 -11.54 36.05
N TYR A 124 -56.29 -11.16 35.49
CA TYR A 124 -56.39 -10.70 34.11
C TYR A 124 -55.53 -9.45 33.87
N LEU A 125 -55.67 -8.44 34.74
CA LEU A 125 -54.87 -7.21 34.67
C LEU A 125 -53.37 -7.48 34.85
N GLN A 126 -53.00 -8.46 35.68
CA GLN A 126 -51.61 -8.91 35.80
C GLN A 126 -51.09 -9.46 34.47
N LYS A 127 -51.87 -10.31 33.78
CA LYS A 127 -51.47 -10.88 32.49
C LYS A 127 -51.39 -9.86 31.37
N GLU A 128 -52.26 -8.85 31.34
CA GLU A 128 -52.10 -7.70 30.44
C GLU A 128 -50.76 -6.98 30.66
N LYS A 129 -50.35 -6.77 31.91
CA LYS A 129 -49.05 -6.13 32.23
C LYS A 129 -47.88 -7.00 31.79
N GLU A 130 -47.93 -8.31 32.02
CA GLU A 130 -46.90 -9.26 31.54
C GLU A 130 -46.76 -9.20 30.00
N PHE A 131 -47.88 -9.12 29.29
CA PHE A 131 -47.87 -8.96 27.82
C PHE A 131 -47.28 -7.61 27.37
N MET A 132 -47.59 -6.52 28.07
CA MET A 132 -46.98 -5.21 27.78
C MET A 132 -45.45 -5.24 27.96
N LEU A 133 -44.96 -5.92 29.01
CA LEU A 133 -43.52 -6.13 29.21
C LEU A 133 -42.90 -6.97 28.08
N TYR A 134 -43.59 -8.02 27.61
CA TYR A 134 -43.18 -8.78 26.42
C TYR A 134 -43.04 -7.86 25.19
N LYS A 135 -44.04 -7.01 24.93
CA LYS A 135 -44.05 -6.09 23.79
C LYS A 135 -42.88 -5.10 23.84
N GLU A 136 -42.56 -4.58 25.02
CA GLU A 136 -41.41 -3.67 25.19
C GLU A 136 -40.07 -4.40 25.02
N ARG A 137 -39.91 -5.59 25.59
CA ARG A 137 -38.70 -6.41 25.41
C ARG A 137 -38.47 -6.75 23.93
N ALA A 138 -39.52 -7.13 23.20
CA ALA A 138 -39.45 -7.41 21.77
C ALA A 138 -38.98 -6.19 20.95
N LYS A 139 -39.46 -4.98 21.28
CA LYS A 139 -38.98 -3.73 20.65
C LYS A 139 -37.53 -3.43 21.00
N HIS A 140 -37.14 -3.59 22.27
CA HIS A 140 -35.77 -3.38 22.72
C HIS A 140 -34.79 -4.33 22.04
N ASN A 141 -35.09 -5.63 21.99
CA ASN A 141 -34.26 -6.61 21.30
C ASN A 141 -34.12 -6.30 19.80
N ARG A 142 -35.20 -5.89 19.14
CA ARG A 142 -35.13 -5.45 17.73
C ARG A 142 -34.23 -4.23 17.54
N ARG A 143 -34.32 -3.22 18.42
CA ARG A 143 -33.43 -2.05 18.38
C ARG A 143 -31.96 -2.43 18.59
N LEU A 144 -31.67 -3.32 19.53
CA LEU A 144 -30.32 -3.81 19.80
C LEU A 144 -29.73 -4.55 18.60
N LEU A 145 -30.52 -5.40 17.92
CA LEU A 145 -30.09 -6.10 16.71
C LEU A 145 -29.71 -5.13 15.59
N TYR A 146 -30.53 -4.12 15.31
CA TYR A 146 -30.19 -3.09 14.32
C TYR A 146 -28.92 -2.32 14.71
N GLY A 147 -28.73 -2.01 15.99
CA GLY A 147 -27.51 -1.38 16.49
C GLY A 147 -26.25 -2.23 16.29
N LEU A 148 -26.33 -3.53 16.60
CA LEU A 148 -25.22 -4.48 16.39
C LEU A 148 -24.88 -4.66 14.90
N LEU A 149 -25.89 -4.74 14.04
CA LEU A 149 -25.69 -4.78 12.59
C LEU A 149 -24.96 -3.54 12.09
N LEU A 150 -25.38 -2.34 12.52
CA LEU A 150 -24.75 -1.07 12.14
C LEU A 150 -23.29 -1.01 12.62
N LEU A 151 -23.01 -1.41 13.87
CA LEU A 151 -21.66 -1.43 14.42
C LEU A 151 -20.75 -2.41 13.64
N SER A 152 -21.25 -3.60 13.30
CA SER A 152 -20.51 -4.57 12.51
C SER A 152 -20.15 -4.05 11.10
N LEU A 153 -21.06 -3.31 10.47
CA LEU A 153 -20.85 -2.68 9.17
C LEU A 153 -19.79 -1.57 9.27
N ALA A 154 -19.85 -0.72 10.30
CA ALA A 154 -18.85 0.31 10.56
C ALA A 154 -17.45 -0.29 10.79
N ALA A 155 -17.34 -1.36 11.58
CA ALA A 155 -16.08 -2.07 11.79
C ALA A 155 -15.52 -2.65 10.49
N GLY A 156 -16.37 -3.24 9.65
CA GLY A 156 -16.00 -3.73 8.32
C GLY A 156 -15.44 -2.63 7.42
N ILE A 157 -16.09 -1.46 7.38
CA ILE A 157 -15.61 -0.29 6.62
C ILE A 157 -14.24 0.17 7.13
N ILE A 158 -14.04 0.25 8.44
CA ILE A 158 -12.76 0.67 9.04
C ILE A 158 -11.64 -0.31 8.65
N VAL A 159 -11.88 -1.61 8.74
CA VAL A 159 -10.90 -2.64 8.33
C VAL A 159 -10.59 -2.52 6.84
N TRP A 160 -11.62 -2.39 6.00
CA TRP A 160 -11.46 -2.23 4.56
C TRP A 160 -10.64 -0.98 4.21
N GLN A 161 -10.93 0.17 4.83
CA GLN A 161 -10.17 1.39 4.62
C GLN A 161 -8.71 1.24 5.06
N ARG A 162 -8.45 0.64 6.22
CA ARG A 162 -7.08 0.38 6.70
C ARG A 162 -6.31 -0.54 5.74
N GLN A 163 -6.95 -1.58 5.22
CA GLN A 163 -6.34 -2.46 4.22
C GLN A 163 -6.05 -1.70 2.92
N ARG A 164 -6.99 -0.89 2.44
CA ARG A 164 -6.83 -0.06 1.25
C ARG A 164 -5.69 0.95 1.39
N LEU A 165 -5.57 1.59 2.55
CA LEU A 165 -4.48 2.51 2.88
C LEU A 165 -3.13 1.79 2.88
N LYS A 166 -3.04 0.60 3.48
CA LYS A 166 -1.82 -0.20 3.49
C LYS A 166 -1.35 -0.56 2.08
N ILE A 167 -2.27 -0.99 1.21
CA ILE A 167 -1.95 -1.30 -0.20
C ILE A 167 -1.46 -0.05 -0.93
N ARG A 168 -2.14 1.09 -0.77
CA ARG A 168 -1.70 2.36 -1.37
C ARG A 168 -0.32 2.78 -0.88
N SER A 169 -0.03 2.64 0.41
CA SER A 169 1.27 3.01 1.00
C SER A 169 2.42 2.18 0.42
N ALA A 170 2.19 0.90 0.12
CA ALA A 170 3.19 0.04 -0.52
C ALA A 170 3.48 0.47 -1.96
N GLN A 171 2.44 0.82 -2.74
CA GLN A 171 2.60 1.33 -4.10
C GLN A 171 3.38 2.65 -4.14
N THR A 172 3.08 3.57 -3.22
CA THR A 172 3.80 4.85 -3.12
C THR A 172 5.26 4.67 -2.70
N ALA A 173 5.56 3.68 -1.85
CA ALA A 173 6.93 3.39 -1.42
C ALA A 173 7.80 2.91 -2.59
N VAL A 174 7.26 2.06 -3.47
CA VAL A 174 7.96 1.59 -4.69
C VAL A 174 8.23 2.75 -5.65
N LEU A 175 7.22 3.58 -5.93
CA LEU A 175 7.38 4.75 -6.81
C LEU A 175 8.40 5.76 -6.25
N MET A 176 8.43 5.97 -4.92
CA MET A 176 9.43 6.82 -4.29
C MET A 176 10.85 6.24 -4.36
N ALA A 177 10.99 4.92 -4.24
CA ALA A 177 12.27 4.25 -4.42
C ALA A 177 12.81 4.48 -5.84
N GLU A 178 11.98 4.26 -6.87
CA GLU A 178 12.34 4.50 -8.27
C GLU A 178 12.71 5.97 -8.53
N ALA A 179 11.90 6.91 -8.04
CA ALA A 179 12.18 8.34 -8.18
C ALA A 179 13.48 8.76 -7.48
N SER A 180 13.78 8.18 -6.31
CA SER A 180 15.02 8.46 -5.58
C SER A 180 16.27 7.92 -6.28
N ALA A 181 16.17 6.73 -6.88
CA ALA A 181 17.26 6.13 -7.66
C ALA A 181 17.57 7.01 -8.89
N LEU A 182 16.54 7.40 -9.64
CA LEU A 182 16.70 8.28 -10.80
C LEU A 182 17.30 9.64 -10.40
N ARG A 183 16.84 10.21 -9.27
CA ARG A 183 17.40 11.47 -8.75
C ARG A 183 18.88 11.33 -8.36
N SER A 184 19.28 10.18 -7.81
CA SER A 184 20.69 9.89 -7.51
C SER A 184 21.53 9.85 -8.78
N ASP A 185 21.06 9.15 -9.82
CA ASP A 185 21.76 9.05 -11.11
C ASP A 185 21.94 10.43 -11.78
N ILE A 186 20.87 11.23 -11.82
CA ILE A 186 20.94 12.61 -12.33
C ILE A 186 21.96 13.43 -11.53
N SER A 187 22.01 13.28 -10.20
CA SER A 187 22.95 14.00 -9.35
C SER A 187 24.40 13.58 -9.60
N ASN A 188 24.65 12.29 -9.84
CA ASN A 188 25.98 11.77 -10.14
C ASN A 188 26.45 12.25 -11.52
N ASN A 189 25.59 12.19 -12.53
CA ASN A 189 25.90 12.73 -13.86
C ASN A 189 26.16 14.24 -13.82
N ARG A 190 25.37 15.00 -13.04
CA ARG A 190 25.58 16.43 -12.87
C ARG A 190 26.92 16.74 -12.21
N LYS A 191 27.32 15.97 -11.19
CA LYS A 191 28.67 16.09 -10.59
C LYS A 191 29.76 15.81 -11.62
N GLY A 192 29.64 14.74 -12.41
CA GLY A 192 30.58 14.42 -13.49
C GLY A 192 30.72 15.57 -14.51
N MET A 193 29.58 16.15 -14.92
CA MET A 193 29.57 17.30 -15.83
C MET A 193 30.28 18.53 -15.23
N THR A 194 30.02 18.87 -13.97
CA THR A 194 30.68 20.00 -13.30
C THR A 194 32.20 19.82 -13.16
N VAL A 195 32.65 18.59 -12.91
CA VAL A 195 34.09 18.27 -12.86
C VAL A 195 34.72 18.47 -14.23
N MET A 196 34.06 18.01 -15.29
CA MET A 196 34.54 18.18 -16.66
C MET A 196 34.56 19.66 -17.08
N GLU A 197 33.52 20.42 -16.72
CA GLU A 197 33.44 21.87 -16.97
C GLU A 197 34.58 22.62 -16.28
N ASN A 198 34.88 22.30 -15.01
CA ASN A 198 36.01 22.89 -14.29
C ASN A 198 37.36 22.54 -14.93
N LYS A 199 37.56 21.29 -15.34
CA LYS A 199 38.78 20.87 -16.07
C LYS A 199 38.92 21.66 -17.38
N LEU A 200 37.83 21.82 -18.13
CA LEU A 200 37.82 22.59 -19.38
C LEU A 200 38.16 24.06 -19.14
N LYS A 201 37.56 24.69 -18.11
CA LYS A 201 37.84 26.08 -17.75
C LYS A 201 39.31 26.28 -17.40
N HIS A 202 39.88 25.41 -16.56
CA HIS A 202 41.30 25.46 -16.19
C HIS A 202 42.23 25.32 -17.41
N LEU A 203 41.90 24.44 -18.36
CA LEU A 203 42.66 24.29 -19.61
C LEU A 203 42.60 25.56 -20.48
N PHE A 204 41.44 26.21 -20.56
CA PHE A 204 41.32 27.49 -21.26
C PHE A 204 42.12 28.58 -20.58
N ASP A 205 42.01 28.73 -19.26
CA ASP A 205 42.77 29.72 -18.50
C ASP A 205 44.28 29.54 -18.71
N THR A 206 44.78 28.30 -18.65
CA THR A 206 46.20 28.00 -18.89
C THR A 206 46.63 28.38 -20.31
N ARG A 207 45.81 28.08 -21.33
CA ARG A 207 46.14 28.40 -22.73
C ARG A 207 46.08 29.90 -23.02
N PHE A 208 45.08 30.61 -22.50
CA PHE A 208 44.96 32.05 -22.69
C PHE A 208 46.07 32.79 -21.95
N ASN A 209 46.44 32.37 -20.74
CA ASN A 209 47.58 32.94 -20.02
C ASN A 209 48.90 32.76 -20.77
N LEU A 210 49.11 31.61 -21.42
CA LEU A 210 50.30 31.41 -22.27
C LEU A 210 50.30 32.35 -23.48
N ILE A 211 49.15 32.52 -24.14
CA ILE A 211 49.01 33.46 -25.26
C ILE A 211 49.31 34.88 -24.79
N ASP A 212 48.71 35.32 -23.68
CA ASP A 212 48.95 36.65 -23.10
C ASP A 212 50.43 36.84 -22.78
N SER A 213 51.07 35.85 -22.16
CA SER A 213 52.50 35.90 -21.86
C SER A 213 53.37 36.00 -23.12
N LEU A 214 53.01 35.32 -24.20
CA LEU A 214 53.71 35.43 -25.48
C LEU A 214 53.47 36.80 -26.14
N CYS A 215 52.25 37.33 -26.04
CA CYS A 215 51.90 38.68 -26.50
C CYS A 215 52.68 39.75 -25.73
N ASP A 216 52.78 39.66 -24.40
CA ASP A 216 53.58 40.58 -23.58
C ASP A 216 55.05 40.57 -24.03
N THR A 217 55.64 39.38 -24.19
CA THR A 217 57.03 39.26 -24.67
C THR A 217 57.21 39.76 -26.10
N TYR A 218 56.20 39.62 -26.95
CA TYR A 218 56.22 40.21 -28.29
C TYR A 218 56.20 41.74 -28.22
N TYR A 219 55.26 42.32 -27.45
CA TYR A 219 55.11 43.76 -27.29
C TYR A 219 56.34 44.42 -26.66
N GLU A 220 56.90 43.82 -25.61
CA GLU A 220 58.10 44.33 -24.93
C GLU A 220 59.35 44.34 -25.83
N ALA A 221 59.46 43.37 -26.74
CA ALA A 221 60.61 43.23 -27.62
C ALA A 221 60.40 43.86 -29.00
N GLN A 222 59.21 44.43 -29.26
CA GLN A 222 58.77 44.92 -30.57
C GLN A 222 59.69 46.03 -31.10
N GLY A 223 60.19 45.87 -32.33
CA GLY A 223 61.07 46.86 -32.96
C GLY A 223 62.55 46.76 -32.56
N THR A 224 62.93 45.74 -31.79
CA THR A 224 64.32 45.44 -31.45
C THR A 224 64.89 44.30 -32.31
N ILE A 225 66.21 44.27 -32.52
CA ILE A 225 66.90 43.14 -33.19
C ILE A 225 66.72 41.82 -32.40
N ALA A 226 66.37 41.92 -31.11
CA ALA A 226 66.16 40.80 -30.20
C ALA A 226 64.73 40.23 -30.19
N GLU A 227 63.75 40.86 -30.86
CA GLU A 227 62.33 40.47 -30.89
C GLU A 227 62.14 38.97 -31.18
N ARG A 228 62.65 38.53 -32.34
CA ARG A 228 62.56 37.13 -32.78
C ARG A 228 63.26 36.16 -31.82
N LYS A 229 64.37 36.60 -31.21
CA LYS A 229 65.15 35.78 -30.28
C LYS A 229 64.42 35.63 -28.94
N ALA A 230 63.86 36.71 -28.40
CA ALA A 230 63.12 36.70 -27.14
C ALA A 230 61.90 35.78 -27.19
N ILE A 231 61.13 35.84 -28.28
CA ILE A 231 59.96 34.98 -28.49
C ILE A 231 60.39 33.52 -28.69
N ALA A 232 61.40 33.26 -29.53
CA ALA A 232 61.91 31.92 -29.75
C ALA A 232 62.46 31.27 -28.48
N ASP A 233 63.18 32.03 -27.66
CA ASP A 233 63.73 31.56 -26.38
C ASP A 233 62.61 31.31 -25.36
N LYS A 234 61.55 32.12 -25.34
CA LYS A 234 60.38 31.87 -24.49
C LYS A 234 59.63 30.61 -24.90
N VAL A 235 59.36 30.43 -26.19
CA VAL A 235 58.73 29.20 -26.71
C VAL A 235 59.58 27.96 -26.40
N LYS A 236 60.91 28.04 -26.54
CA LYS A 236 61.81 26.94 -26.15
C LYS A 236 61.72 26.61 -24.67
N ARG A 237 61.73 27.62 -23.80
CA ARG A 237 61.58 27.43 -22.34
C ARG A 237 60.29 26.69 -22.00
N GLU A 238 59.16 27.08 -22.58
CA GLU A 238 57.87 26.40 -22.36
C GLU A 238 57.89 24.95 -22.85
N ILE A 239 58.49 24.69 -24.01
CA ILE A 239 58.67 23.32 -24.52
C ILE A 239 59.55 22.50 -23.57
N ASP A 240 60.63 23.08 -23.05
CA ASP A 240 61.54 22.40 -22.13
C ASP A 240 60.90 22.11 -20.76
N LEU A 241 60.01 22.98 -20.27
CA LEU A 241 59.19 22.73 -19.09
C LEU A 241 58.29 21.51 -19.30
N ILE A 242 57.53 21.48 -20.41
CA ILE A 242 56.64 20.35 -20.74
C ILE A 242 57.43 19.04 -20.94
N LYS A 243 58.63 19.13 -21.52
CA LYS A 243 59.47 17.96 -21.81
C LYS A 243 59.95 17.27 -20.54
N ASN A 244 60.37 18.04 -19.54
CA ASN A 244 61.10 17.54 -18.38
C ASN A 244 60.23 17.41 -17.11
N ASP A 245 59.00 17.92 -17.10
CA ASP A 245 58.14 17.89 -15.91
C ASP A 245 57.34 16.56 -15.79
N PRO A 246 57.68 15.67 -14.82
CA PRO A 246 56.96 14.42 -14.57
C PRO A 246 55.49 14.61 -14.20
N VAL A 247 55.11 15.76 -13.64
CA VAL A 247 53.72 16.06 -13.25
C VAL A 247 52.87 16.27 -14.49
N ILE A 248 53.33 17.10 -15.43
CA ILE A 248 52.62 17.34 -16.71
C ILE A 248 52.40 16.03 -17.47
N ILE A 249 53.39 15.15 -17.44
CA ILE A 249 53.33 13.83 -18.09
C ILE A 249 52.25 12.96 -17.45
N ALA A 250 52.23 12.89 -16.12
CA ALA A 250 51.23 12.12 -15.38
C ALA A 250 49.82 12.69 -15.63
N ASP A 251 49.68 14.01 -15.68
CA ASP A 251 48.41 14.69 -15.99
C ASP A 251 47.94 14.40 -17.42
N MET A 252 48.84 14.35 -18.40
CA MET A 252 48.52 13.93 -19.76
C MET A 252 48.00 12.48 -19.78
N GLU A 253 48.63 11.57 -19.04
CA GLU A 253 48.21 10.18 -18.94
C GLU A 253 46.83 10.04 -18.28
N ASN A 254 46.62 10.72 -17.16
CA ASN A 254 45.35 10.77 -16.45
C ASN A 254 44.24 11.34 -17.34
N THR A 255 44.51 12.44 -18.03
CA THR A 255 43.53 13.09 -18.92
C THR A 255 43.13 12.16 -20.07
N VAL A 256 44.08 11.43 -20.66
CA VAL A 256 43.77 10.46 -21.71
C VAL A 256 42.95 9.31 -21.17
N ASN A 257 43.29 8.77 -20.00
CA ASN A 257 42.54 7.68 -19.37
C ASN A 257 41.11 8.10 -18.99
N ASP A 258 40.95 9.29 -18.41
CA ASP A 258 39.65 9.85 -18.05
C ASP A 258 38.75 10.08 -19.29
N CYS A 259 39.33 10.51 -20.41
CA CYS A 259 38.58 10.87 -21.62
C CYS A 259 38.39 9.72 -22.61
N ARG A 260 39.16 8.63 -22.48
CA ARG A 260 39.17 7.51 -23.45
C ARG A 260 39.14 6.16 -22.74
N ASP A 261 38.28 6.04 -21.74
CA ASP A 261 37.97 4.77 -21.06
C ASP A 261 39.22 3.95 -20.67
N ASN A 262 40.15 4.59 -19.95
CA ASN A 262 41.38 3.97 -19.45
C ASN A 262 42.30 3.40 -20.57
N LEU A 263 42.30 4.03 -21.75
CA LEU A 263 43.11 3.64 -22.91
C LEU A 263 44.57 3.28 -22.58
N LEU A 264 45.30 4.16 -21.88
CA LEU A 264 46.73 3.97 -21.63
C LEU A 264 46.99 2.95 -20.51
N TYR A 265 46.11 2.89 -19.52
CA TYR A 265 46.12 1.83 -18.52
C TYR A 265 45.96 0.45 -19.19
N ASN A 266 44.96 0.30 -20.07
CA ASN A 266 44.73 -0.93 -20.82
C ASN A 266 45.90 -1.25 -21.75
N LEU A 267 46.49 -0.23 -22.41
CA LEU A 267 47.68 -0.40 -23.26
C LEU A 267 48.86 -0.96 -22.47
N LYS A 268 49.14 -0.42 -21.28
CA LYS A 268 50.22 -0.88 -20.40
C LYS A 268 50.01 -2.29 -19.89
N LYS A 269 48.75 -2.65 -19.59
CA LYS A 269 48.37 -4.00 -19.14
C LYS A 269 48.52 -5.04 -20.26
N GLU A 270 48.05 -4.73 -21.46
CA GLU A 270 48.03 -5.66 -22.60
C GLU A 270 49.38 -5.74 -23.32
N TYR A 271 50.20 -4.70 -23.23
CA TYR A 271 51.55 -4.63 -23.76
C TYR A 271 52.56 -4.34 -22.63
N SER A 272 52.63 -5.23 -21.65
CA SER A 272 53.57 -5.11 -20.51
C SER A 272 55.04 -5.11 -20.93
N ASP A 273 55.35 -5.59 -22.14
CA ASP A 273 56.67 -5.62 -22.76
C ASP A 273 57.04 -4.29 -23.47
N LEU A 274 56.19 -3.27 -23.43
CA LEU A 274 56.48 -1.97 -24.05
C LEU A 274 57.63 -1.26 -23.33
N LYS A 275 58.59 -0.76 -24.10
CA LYS A 275 59.66 0.06 -23.52
C LYS A 275 59.08 1.40 -23.02
N PRO A 276 59.66 2.02 -21.98
CA PRO A 276 59.20 3.32 -21.49
C PRO A 276 59.14 4.39 -22.59
N SER A 277 60.09 4.35 -23.53
CA SER A 277 60.14 5.27 -24.65
C SER A 277 59.03 5.02 -25.68
N GLU A 278 58.59 3.78 -25.89
CA GLU A 278 57.45 3.43 -26.75
C GLU A 278 56.12 3.81 -26.09
N TYR A 279 56.01 3.62 -24.77
CA TYR A 279 54.85 4.04 -24.00
C TYR A 279 54.69 5.56 -24.05
N ARG A 280 55.80 6.28 -23.91
CA ARG A 280 55.83 7.73 -24.02
C ARG A 280 55.37 8.24 -25.39
N LEU A 281 55.76 7.55 -26.46
CA LEU A 281 55.27 7.86 -27.80
C LEU A 281 53.75 7.59 -27.91
N ALA A 282 53.26 6.48 -27.34
CA ALA A 282 51.84 6.16 -27.33
C ALA A 282 51.00 7.21 -26.57
N LEU A 283 51.47 7.65 -25.41
CA LEU A 283 50.87 8.75 -24.63
C LEU A 283 50.71 10.00 -25.49
N TYR A 284 51.78 10.46 -26.15
CA TYR A 284 51.73 11.67 -26.97
C TYR A 284 50.81 11.54 -28.20
N LEU A 285 50.77 10.37 -28.83
CA LEU A 285 49.83 10.08 -29.91
C LEU A 285 48.38 10.06 -29.40
N ALA A 286 48.14 9.54 -28.19
CA ALA A 286 46.82 9.51 -27.57
C ALA A 286 46.34 10.92 -27.18
N CYS A 287 47.23 11.79 -26.72
CA CYS A 287 46.96 13.22 -26.52
C CYS A 287 46.70 13.98 -27.83
N GLY A 288 47.02 13.35 -28.97
CA GLY A 288 46.77 13.90 -30.29
C GLY A 288 47.77 14.95 -30.75
N LEU A 289 49.01 14.82 -30.29
CA LEU A 289 50.09 15.72 -30.70
C LEU A 289 50.56 15.41 -32.13
N SER A 290 50.90 16.46 -32.87
CA SER A 290 51.47 16.32 -34.21
C SER A 290 52.85 15.65 -34.17
N ASN A 291 53.26 15.00 -35.27
CA ASN A 291 54.59 14.37 -35.33
C ASN A 291 55.73 15.38 -35.12
N ARG A 292 55.54 16.65 -35.49
CA ARG A 292 56.49 17.75 -35.23
C ARG A 292 56.60 18.07 -33.73
N THR A 293 55.45 18.19 -33.05
CA THR A 293 55.41 18.41 -31.60
C THR A 293 56.03 17.24 -30.85
N ILE A 294 55.72 16.01 -31.25
CA ILE A 294 56.31 14.80 -30.67
C ILE A 294 57.83 14.77 -30.85
N SER A 295 58.32 15.15 -32.04
CA SER A 295 59.76 15.26 -32.33
C SER A 295 60.46 16.24 -31.39
N LEU A 296 59.86 17.42 -31.15
CA LEU A 296 60.40 18.42 -30.21
C LEU A 296 60.41 17.89 -28.76
N LEU A 297 59.30 17.31 -28.30
CA LEU A 297 59.17 16.79 -26.93
C LEU A 297 60.10 15.60 -26.67
N LEU A 298 60.32 14.73 -27.66
CA LEU A 298 61.26 13.62 -27.52
C LEU A 298 62.72 14.04 -27.74
N GLY A 299 62.97 15.21 -28.33
CA GLY A 299 64.32 15.62 -28.73
C GLY A 299 64.91 14.78 -29.87
N GLU A 300 64.05 14.21 -30.71
CA GLU A 300 64.42 13.33 -31.82
C GLU A 300 64.05 13.97 -33.15
N SER A 301 64.67 13.55 -34.26
CA SER A 301 64.27 14.04 -35.58
C SER A 301 62.88 13.51 -35.96
N ILE A 302 62.16 14.27 -36.79
CA ILE A 302 60.81 13.89 -37.24
C ILE A 302 60.81 12.54 -37.98
N GLU A 303 61.88 12.22 -38.71
CA GLU A 303 62.06 10.93 -39.40
C GLU A 303 62.13 9.76 -38.43
N VAL A 304 62.82 9.94 -37.29
CA VAL A 304 62.89 8.93 -36.23
C VAL A 304 61.50 8.71 -35.64
N VAL A 305 60.74 9.78 -35.39
CA VAL A 305 59.36 9.69 -34.88
C VAL A 305 58.47 8.91 -35.85
N TYR A 306 58.54 9.15 -37.16
CA TYR A 306 57.80 8.38 -38.16
C TYR A 306 58.14 6.89 -38.13
N LYS A 307 59.44 6.54 -38.08
CA LYS A 307 59.90 5.16 -37.99
C LYS A 307 59.41 4.49 -36.70
N ARG A 308 59.49 5.17 -35.56
CA ARG A 308 59.02 4.65 -34.26
C ARG A 308 57.50 4.47 -34.23
N LYS A 309 56.73 5.43 -34.77
CA LYS A 309 55.26 5.35 -34.90
C LYS A 309 54.85 4.14 -35.74
N SER A 310 55.50 3.92 -36.88
CA SER A 310 55.25 2.76 -37.73
C SER A 310 55.53 1.43 -37.02
N ARG A 311 56.67 1.32 -36.32
CA ARG A 311 57.02 0.12 -35.53
C ARG A 311 56.00 -0.16 -34.43
N LEU A 312 55.61 0.87 -33.68
CA LEU A 312 54.62 0.75 -32.62
C LEU A 312 53.25 0.33 -33.15
N LYS A 313 52.80 0.93 -34.26
CA LYS A 313 51.55 0.57 -34.95
C LYS A 313 51.56 -0.90 -35.38
N ASN A 314 52.64 -1.36 -36.01
CA ASN A 314 52.76 -2.75 -36.44
C ASN A 314 52.72 -3.71 -35.23
N ARG A 315 53.39 -3.35 -34.14
CA ARG A 315 53.40 -4.15 -32.91
C ARG A 315 52.00 -4.28 -32.30
N ILE A 316 51.23 -3.19 -32.25
CA ILE A 316 49.85 -3.19 -31.77
C ILE A 316 48.93 -4.01 -32.70
N ASN A 317 49.13 -3.91 -34.01
CA ASN A 317 48.33 -4.67 -34.97
C ASN A 317 48.60 -6.18 -34.95
N ASN A 318 49.80 -6.61 -34.55
CA ASN A 318 50.19 -8.02 -34.62
C ASN A 318 49.73 -8.86 -33.40
N LYS A 319 49.41 -8.24 -32.26
CA LYS A 319 49.14 -8.95 -30.99
C LYS A 319 47.67 -9.36 -30.80
N ASN A 320 46.74 -8.91 -31.65
CA ASN A 320 45.29 -9.16 -31.58
C ASN A 320 44.71 -9.08 -30.15
N ALA A 321 44.96 -7.95 -29.48
CA ALA A 321 44.55 -7.73 -28.10
C ALA A 321 43.09 -7.21 -27.99
N PRO A 322 42.39 -7.39 -26.86
CA PRO A 322 40.98 -7.01 -26.69
C PRO A 322 40.65 -5.56 -27.06
N HIS A 323 41.51 -4.60 -26.71
CA HIS A 323 41.28 -3.17 -26.97
C HIS A 323 42.07 -2.66 -28.20
N GLN A 324 42.45 -3.55 -29.12
CA GLN A 324 43.28 -3.20 -30.28
C GLN A 324 42.68 -2.09 -31.15
N THR A 325 41.36 -2.03 -31.31
CA THR A 325 40.66 -0.98 -32.08
C THR A 325 40.86 0.40 -31.48
N ASP A 326 40.83 0.50 -30.14
CA ASP A 326 40.97 1.76 -29.42
C ASP A 326 42.43 2.23 -29.50
N PHE A 327 43.38 1.30 -29.34
CA PHE A 327 44.81 1.58 -29.51
C PHE A 327 45.13 2.00 -30.95
N ALA A 328 44.54 1.36 -31.96
CA ALA A 328 44.72 1.75 -33.35
C ALA A 328 44.20 3.18 -33.63
N GLY A 329 43.21 3.64 -32.85
CA GLY A 329 42.65 4.99 -32.92
C GLY A 329 43.68 6.10 -32.70
N ILE A 330 44.72 5.89 -31.88
CA ILE A 330 45.74 6.91 -31.59
C ILE A 330 46.60 7.26 -32.82
N PHE A 331 46.61 6.40 -33.85
CA PHE A 331 47.41 6.60 -35.05
C PHE A 331 46.68 7.35 -36.17
N LYS A 332 45.37 7.62 -36.04
CA LYS A 332 44.50 8.17 -37.11
C LYS A 332 44.59 9.69 -37.30
N GLN A 333 45.44 10.40 -36.56
CA GLN A 333 45.49 11.86 -36.63
C GLN A 333 46.42 12.40 -37.73
N LYS A 334 46.00 13.54 -38.32
CA LYS A 334 46.56 14.25 -39.48
C LYS A 334 47.99 14.76 -39.28
#